data_AF-A0A0V8TBW9-F1
#
_entry.id   AF-A0A0V8TBW9-F1
#
_cell.length_a   1.000
_cell.length_b   1.000
_cell.length_c   1.000
_cell.angle_alpha   90.00
_cell.angle_beta   90.00
_cell.angle_gamma   90.00
#
_symmetry.space_group_name_H-M   'P 1'
#
loop_
_entity.id
_entity.type
_entity.pdbx_description
1 polymer ?
#
loop_
_entity_poly.entity_id
_entity_poly.type
_entity_poly.pdbx_seq_one_letter_code
_entity_poly.pdbx_strand_id
1 'polypeptide(L)'
;MGRAAGGRPRGGAGRPRRHRRVGRLKRFARRRSRPRGLRTRPAGAALGVARAPGPSSCPSPRGEGVRVRRQAIGAVTVVLVLAGAAPALAGPGEDVLRPGERLAPGQALLAPGGVHTLVVQPDGALGLYALDAPARWSTGRGVAGSTLSTDDSGDVRLVAPDGTLVWSTGTGGSAGTLRVLDDGDVVVTGPDDTVVWSSGTAQPPSTLVGPARLTGDDVLASPDGRHTLLVVPGAGVQLQGPDGSVRWAPQVATAPQPAAATAAPAGAPQPGTPAAAVALELRADGNLVAVDEDGDRVWRSRTAGLGATSLEVDDDGTLVLRDDAGEAVWSSGAPIGPSTLAPGGELAPGASLGSPSGHLGVAVRDGALVATWDGEEVWTSGRVGAALARLQPDGDLVLLDDAGAPVWSAATAGHDGARLVLEEAAVLLVSPRGEVLWQVAVPADRVPVGVPAVGCAQVDGPVPEADTVRTRSGIRVHACLAEAVDAMVEAARADGVVLGGGGWRSTDQQVALRRAHCGPTDHDVYDKPASACSPSTARPGSSRHERGLAIDVTSGGRTVGAGSAAYAWLVEHAGAYGLENLPGEPWHWSVDGS
;
A
#
# COMPACT_ATOMS: atom_id res chain seq x y z
N MET A 1 21.94 -2.08 67.40
CA MET A 1 20.68 -2.88 67.54
C MET A 1 20.18 -3.14 66.13
N GLY A 2 19.97 -4.32 65.56
CA GLY A 2 19.86 -5.70 66.04
C GLY A 2 18.97 -6.46 65.03
N ARG A 3 19.58 -7.16 64.06
CA ARG A 3 19.17 -8.36 63.29
C ARG A 3 17.69 -8.70 62.93
N ALA A 4 17.55 -9.15 61.66
CA ALA A 4 16.82 -10.35 61.15
C ALA A 4 15.28 -10.35 61.15
N ALA A 5 14.53 -11.12 60.33
CA ALA A 5 14.70 -11.84 59.06
C ALA A 5 13.32 -12.47 58.71
N GLY A 6 13.05 -12.67 57.41
CA GLY A 6 12.29 -13.76 56.76
C GLY A 6 11.05 -14.41 57.40
N GLY A 7 9.96 -14.49 56.62
CA GLY A 7 8.85 -15.43 56.84
C GLY A 7 8.03 -15.71 55.57
N ARG A 8 8.23 -16.89 54.97
CA ARG A 8 7.30 -17.54 54.02
C ARG A 8 6.03 -18.01 54.76
N PRO A 9 4.96 -18.34 54.01
CA PRO A 9 4.23 -19.56 54.32
C PRO A 9 4.16 -20.53 53.13
N ARG A 10 4.21 -21.82 53.47
CA ARG A 10 3.96 -22.99 52.60
C ARG A 10 2.48 -23.37 52.68
N GLY A 11 1.94 -23.85 51.56
CA GLY A 11 1.18 -25.11 51.52
C GLY A 11 -0.35 -25.02 51.58
N GLY A 12 -1.00 -25.56 50.54
CA GLY A 12 -2.43 -25.86 50.54
C GLY A 12 -2.91 -26.42 49.20
N ALA A 13 -2.73 -27.73 49.00
CA ALA A 13 -3.14 -28.47 47.82
C ALA A 13 -4.68 -28.61 47.73
N GLY A 14 -5.24 -28.40 46.54
CA GLY A 14 -6.65 -28.67 46.24
C GLY A 14 -6.85 -29.09 44.78
N ARG A 15 -6.87 -30.40 44.52
CA ARG A 15 -7.33 -31.00 43.25
C ARG A 15 -8.85 -30.81 43.10
N PRO A 16 -9.37 -30.56 41.89
CA PRO A 16 -10.70 -31.01 41.52
C PRO A 16 -10.64 -32.20 40.55
N ARG A 17 -11.55 -33.14 40.82
CA ARG A 17 -11.70 -34.45 40.19
C ARG A 17 -12.23 -34.34 38.77
N ARG A 18 -11.65 -35.17 37.89
CA ARG A 18 -12.17 -35.51 36.56
C ARG A 18 -13.52 -36.25 36.71
N HIS A 19 -14.58 -35.72 36.10
CA HIS A 19 -15.74 -36.52 35.72
C HIS A 19 -15.75 -36.69 34.19
N ARG A 20 -15.39 -37.90 33.75
CA ARG A 20 -15.68 -38.40 32.40
C ARG A 20 -17.20 -38.56 32.27
N ARG A 21 -17.82 -37.85 31.33
CA ARG A 21 -19.08 -38.29 30.71
C ARG A 21 -18.81 -38.60 29.25
N VAL A 22 -18.95 -39.88 28.94
CA VAL A 22 -18.91 -40.45 27.59
C VAL A 22 -20.27 -40.19 26.96
N GLY A 23 -20.34 -39.23 26.04
CA GLY A 23 -21.49 -39.00 25.17
C GLY A 23 -21.21 -39.55 23.79
N ARG A 24 -21.70 -40.76 23.48
CA ARG A 24 -21.79 -41.28 22.11
C ARG A 24 -22.81 -40.42 21.35
N LEU A 25 -22.40 -39.74 20.28
CA LEU A 25 -23.33 -39.31 19.23
C LEU A 25 -22.97 -39.94 17.89
N LYS A 26 -24.03 -40.38 17.22
CA LYS A 26 -24.10 -41.31 16.11
C LYS A 26 -23.60 -40.66 14.80
N ARG A 27 -22.80 -41.40 14.05
CA ARG A 27 -22.51 -41.13 12.63
C ARG A 27 -23.82 -41.20 11.84
N PHE A 28 -24.25 -40.09 11.24
CA PHE A 28 -25.26 -40.09 10.18
C PHE A 28 -24.54 -40.07 8.84
N ALA A 29 -24.44 -41.24 8.21
CA ALA A 29 -24.10 -41.37 6.81
C ALA A 29 -25.31 -40.98 5.96
N ARG A 30 -25.27 -39.82 5.29
CA ARG A 30 -26.24 -39.50 4.22
C ARG A 30 -25.70 -40.01 2.89
N ARG A 31 -26.15 -41.21 2.52
CA ARG A 31 -26.23 -41.64 1.12
C ARG A 31 -27.25 -40.75 0.40
N ARG A 32 -26.84 -40.11 -0.70
CA ARG A 32 -27.73 -39.68 -1.80
C ARG A 32 -27.01 -40.03 -3.11
N SER A 33 -27.29 -41.20 -3.68
CA SER A 33 -28.29 -41.45 -4.73
C SER A 33 -27.96 -40.73 -6.05
N ARG A 34 -27.28 -41.48 -6.94
CA ARG A 34 -27.19 -41.22 -8.38
C ARG A 34 -28.58 -41.22 -9.03
N PRO A 35 -28.77 -40.51 -10.15
CA PRO A 35 -29.55 -41.02 -11.25
C PRO A 35 -28.68 -41.26 -12.49
N ARG A 36 -28.79 -42.48 -13.03
CA ARG A 36 -28.71 -42.78 -14.47
C ARG A 36 -29.72 -41.84 -15.17
N GLY A 37 -29.49 -41.20 -16.31
CA GLY A 37 -28.81 -41.62 -17.52
C GLY A 37 -29.79 -41.34 -18.66
N LEU A 38 -29.41 -40.52 -19.64
CA LEU A 38 -30.07 -40.51 -20.94
C LEU A 38 -29.00 -40.41 -22.03
N ARG A 39 -28.93 -41.49 -22.81
CA ARG A 39 -28.20 -41.61 -24.05
C ARG A 39 -28.98 -40.88 -25.14
N THR A 40 -28.31 -40.02 -25.91
CA THR A 40 -28.57 -39.86 -27.35
C THR A 40 -27.27 -39.48 -28.07
N ARG A 41 -26.88 -40.32 -29.01
CA ARG A 41 -25.92 -40.11 -30.13
C ARG A 41 -26.63 -40.73 -31.36
N PRO A 42 -26.21 -40.49 -32.63
CA PRO A 42 -25.40 -39.40 -33.19
C PRO A 42 -25.92 -38.88 -34.56
N ALA A 43 -25.31 -37.80 -35.07
CA ALA A 43 -25.03 -37.51 -36.49
C ALA A 43 -24.04 -36.31 -36.50
N GLY A 44 -22.91 -36.24 -37.19
CA GLY A 44 -22.42 -36.99 -38.34
C GLY A 44 -22.29 -36.05 -39.54
N ALA A 45 -21.24 -35.24 -39.62
CA ALA A 45 -20.67 -34.75 -40.89
C ALA A 45 -19.25 -34.19 -40.67
N ALA A 46 -18.31 -34.73 -41.43
CA ALA A 46 -16.89 -34.43 -41.45
C ALA A 46 -16.54 -33.42 -42.56
N LEU A 47 -15.41 -32.74 -42.42
CA LEU A 47 -14.48 -32.20 -43.43
C LEU A 47 -13.43 -31.41 -42.60
N GLY A 48 -12.11 -31.52 -42.72
CA GLY A 48 -11.22 -32.03 -43.74
C GLY A 48 -9.97 -31.14 -43.67
N VAL A 49 -8.81 -31.75 -43.40
CA VAL A 49 -7.51 -31.12 -43.06
C VAL A 49 -6.83 -30.48 -44.28
N ALA A 50 -6.12 -29.35 -44.10
CA ALA A 50 -4.91 -29.01 -44.88
C ALA A 50 -4.00 -28.02 -44.12
N ARG A 51 -2.70 -28.10 -44.40
CA ARG A 51 -1.55 -27.69 -43.56
C ARG A 51 -0.58 -26.79 -44.36
N ALA A 52 -0.05 -25.73 -43.73
CA ALA A 52 1.21 -24.97 -44.01
C ALA A 52 1.34 -24.21 -45.37
N PRO A 53 2.27 -23.22 -45.57
CA PRO A 53 3.53 -22.94 -44.87
C PRO A 53 3.88 -21.44 -44.57
N GLY A 54 5.07 -21.22 -43.99
CA GLY A 54 5.62 -19.95 -43.49
C GLY A 54 6.39 -19.05 -44.50
N PRO A 55 7.41 -18.27 -44.07
CA PRO A 55 7.51 -16.83 -44.36
C PRO A 55 8.51 -16.45 -45.47
N SER A 56 8.44 -15.20 -45.94
CA SER A 56 9.45 -14.60 -46.84
C SER A 56 9.59 -13.09 -46.61
N SER A 57 10.83 -12.64 -46.82
CA SER A 57 11.54 -11.43 -46.39
C SER A 57 11.58 -10.26 -47.39
N CYS A 58 11.70 -9.02 -46.87
CA CYS A 58 12.33 -7.78 -47.41
C CYS A 58 11.87 -7.20 -48.79
N PRO A 59 12.22 -5.94 -49.21
CA PRO A 59 13.14 -4.92 -48.65
C PRO A 59 12.61 -3.44 -48.64
N SER A 60 13.42 -2.52 -48.10
CA SER A 60 13.33 -1.03 -48.18
C SER A 60 13.78 -0.49 -49.56
N PRO A 61 13.43 0.75 -49.99
CA PRO A 61 14.39 1.88 -49.85
C PRO A 61 13.83 3.33 -49.79
N ARG A 62 14.68 4.26 -49.28
CA ARG A 62 14.97 5.68 -49.66
C ARG A 62 13.77 6.63 -49.95
N GLY A 63 13.60 7.82 -49.37
CA GLY A 63 14.55 8.88 -49.03
C GLY A 63 14.48 10.00 -50.08
N GLU A 64 13.77 11.11 -49.81
CA GLU A 64 14.02 12.47 -50.34
C GLU A 64 13.00 13.48 -49.80
N GLY A 65 13.47 14.66 -49.41
CA GLY A 65 12.67 15.73 -48.81
C GLY A 65 12.29 16.82 -49.82
N VAL A 66 11.17 17.50 -49.55
CA VAL A 66 10.84 18.80 -50.15
C VAL A 66 10.14 19.68 -49.11
N ARG A 67 10.72 20.86 -48.84
CA ARG A 67 10.08 21.97 -48.12
C ARG A 67 9.25 22.78 -49.11
N VAL A 68 8.03 23.19 -48.77
CA VAL A 68 7.35 24.32 -49.42
C VAL A 68 6.68 25.23 -48.39
N ARG A 69 6.79 26.52 -48.68
CA ARG A 69 6.55 27.74 -47.88
C ARG A 69 5.09 28.01 -47.53
N ARG A 70 4.91 28.74 -46.41
CA ARG A 70 3.73 29.54 -46.06
C ARG A 70 3.49 30.66 -47.08
N GLN A 71 2.23 30.85 -47.48
CA GLN A 71 1.67 32.16 -47.84
C GLN A 71 0.26 32.29 -47.28
N ALA A 72 0.01 33.43 -46.63
CA ALA A 72 -1.29 33.83 -46.10
C ALA A 72 -2.02 34.68 -47.14
N ILE A 73 -3.34 34.48 -47.26
CA ILE A 73 -4.27 35.43 -47.88
C ILE A 73 -5.40 35.60 -46.88
N GLY A 74 -5.63 36.86 -46.48
CA GLY A 74 -6.66 37.25 -45.54
C GLY A 74 -8.06 37.25 -46.17
N ALA A 75 -9.06 36.91 -45.36
CA ALA A 75 -10.44 37.28 -45.58
C ALA A 75 -10.98 37.80 -44.25
N VAL A 76 -11.40 39.08 -44.24
CA VAL A 76 -12.21 39.64 -43.17
C VAL A 76 -13.61 39.08 -43.34
N THR A 77 -14.02 38.20 -42.44
CA THR A 77 -15.41 37.79 -42.29
C THR A 77 -15.88 38.29 -40.94
N VAL A 78 -16.81 39.25 -40.94
CA VAL A 78 -17.60 39.57 -39.76
C VAL A 78 -18.54 38.39 -39.55
N VAL A 79 -18.16 37.48 -38.64
CA VAL A 79 -19.08 36.46 -38.12
C VAL A 79 -19.48 36.90 -36.72
N LEU A 80 -20.73 37.31 -36.58
CA LEU A 80 -21.38 37.39 -35.29
C LEU A 80 -21.69 35.95 -34.86
N VAL A 81 -20.71 35.25 -34.28
CA VAL A 81 -20.95 33.98 -33.59
C VAL A 81 -21.26 34.32 -32.14
N LEU A 82 -22.49 34.08 -31.72
CA LEU A 82 -22.77 33.79 -30.31
C LEU A 82 -22.07 32.46 -29.99
N ALA A 83 -20.78 32.53 -29.68
CA ALA A 83 -20.02 31.38 -29.23
C ALA A 83 -20.39 31.15 -27.76
N GLY A 84 -21.43 30.34 -27.53
CA GLY A 84 -21.40 29.50 -26.36
C GLY A 84 -20.20 28.59 -26.53
N ALA A 85 -19.07 28.94 -25.92
CA ALA A 85 -17.89 28.09 -25.93
C ALA A 85 -18.32 26.74 -25.35
N ALA A 86 -18.25 25.67 -26.16
CA ALA A 86 -18.36 24.34 -25.62
C ALA A 86 -17.28 24.22 -24.53
N PRO A 87 -17.60 23.69 -23.32
CA PRO A 87 -16.61 23.60 -22.27
C PRO A 87 -15.37 22.86 -22.78
N ALA A 88 -14.18 23.38 -22.50
CA ALA A 88 -12.94 22.73 -22.92
C ALA A 88 -12.84 21.35 -22.27
N LEU A 89 -12.46 20.33 -23.03
CA LEU A 89 -12.10 19.04 -22.45
C LEU A 89 -10.63 19.12 -22.04
N ALA A 90 -10.28 18.65 -20.85
CA ALA A 90 -8.88 18.42 -20.53
C ALA A 90 -8.29 17.38 -21.50
N GLY A 91 -7.04 17.55 -21.89
CA GLY A 91 -6.32 16.60 -22.71
C GLY A 91 -6.17 15.26 -21.99
N PRO A 92 -6.53 14.11 -22.60
CA PRO A 92 -6.17 12.81 -22.04
C PRO A 92 -4.66 12.73 -21.81
N GLY A 93 -4.24 12.41 -20.58
CA GLY A 93 -2.83 12.29 -20.21
C GLY A 93 -2.14 13.57 -19.73
N GLU A 94 -2.88 14.66 -19.48
CA GLU A 94 -2.37 15.80 -18.68
C GLU A 94 -2.43 15.50 -17.17
N ASP A 95 -1.63 16.17 -16.36
CA ASP A 95 -1.63 16.06 -14.89
C ASP A 95 -2.69 16.93 -14.22
N VAL A 96 -3.40 17.77 -14.99
CA VAL A 96 -4.16 18.91 -14.47
C VAL A 96 -5.54 19.04 -15.11
N LEU A 97 -6.52 19.46 -14.29
CA LEU A 97 -7.86 19.89 -14.72
C LEU A 97 -8.11 21.32 -14.21
N ARG A 98 -8.07 22.27 -15.13
CA ARG A 98 -8.16 23.71 -14.85
C ARG A 98 -9.62 24.18 -14.70
N PRO A 99 -9.87 25.35 -14.09
CA PRO A 99 -11.20 25.95 -14.04
C PRO A 99 -11.87 26.01 -15.42
N GLY A 100 -13.11 25.54 -15.52
CA GLY A 100 -13.89 25.48 -16.77
C GLY A 100 -13.58 24.29 -17.68
N GLU A 101 -12.55 23.49 -17.39
CA GLU A 101 -12.28 22.24 -18.08
C GLU A 101 -13.11 21.08 -17.51
N ARG A 102 -13.27 20.04 -18.33
CA ARG A 102 -13.99 18.82 -17.97
C ARG A 102 -13.28 17.55 -18.44
N LEU A 103 -13.47 16.47 -17.68
CA LEU A 103 -13.01 15.12 -17.95
C LEU A 103 -14.24 14.20 -18.09
N ALA A 104 -14.48 13.69 -19.29
CA ALA A 104 -15.62 12.84 -19.63
C ALA A 104 -15.38 11.36 -19.25
N PRO A 105 -16.42 10.51 -19.23
CA PRO A 105 -16.25 9.07 -19.02
C PRO A 105 -15.23 8.44 -19.98
N GLY A 106 -14.34 7.64 -19.42
CA GLY A 106 -13.21 6.99 -20.11
C GLY A 106 -11.98 7.88 -20.27
N GLN A 107 -12.04 9.16 -19.92
CA GLN A 107 -10.88 10.05 -19.96
C GLN A 107 -10.14 10.05 -18.61
N ALA A 108 -8.86 10.42 -18.67
CA ALA A 108 -7.95 10.32 -17.55
C ALA A 108 -6.95 11.48 -17.50
N LEU A 109 -6.58 11.85 -16.28
CA LEU A 109 -5.37 12.62 -15.99
C LEU A 109 -4.26 11.66 -15.57
N LEU A 110 -3.02 12.00 -15.89
CA LEU A 110 -1.82 11.20 -15.63
C LEU A 110 -0.83 12.05 -14.83
N ALA A 111 -0.34 11.51 -13.70
CA ALA A 111 0.75 12.14 -12.97
C ALA A 111 1.98 12.32 -13.89
N PRO A 112 2.81 13.37 -13.74
CA PRO A 112 3.95 13.63 -14.61
C PRO A 112 4.91 12.44 -14.85
N GLY A 113 5.14 11.62 -13.82
CA GLY A 113 5.94 10.40 -13.83
C GLY A 113 5.22 9.17 -14.39
N GLY A 114 3.94 9.28 -14.74
CA GLY A 114 3.17 8.25 -15.45
C GLY A 114 2.67 7.10 -14.59
N VAL A 115 2.96 7.10 -13.28
CA VAL A 115 2.64 6.00 -12.37
C VAL A 115 1.19 6.04 -11.90
N HIS A 116 0.65 7.24 -11.69
CA HIS A 116 -0.70 7.43 -11.14
C HIS A 116 -1.63 8.00 -12.19
N THR A 117 -2.82 7.42 -12.29
CA THR A 117 -3.84 7.83 -13.25
C THR A 117 -5.16 8.09 -12.53
N LEU A 118 -5.72 9.28 -12.72
CA LEU A 118 -7.06 9.63 -12.26
C LEU A 118 -8.04 9.50 -13.43
N VAL A 119 -8.95 8.53 -13.37
CA VAL A 119 -9.86 8.16 -14.45
C VAL A 119 -11.31 8.41 -14.06
N VAL A 120 -12.10 9.05 -14.92
CA VAL A 120 -13.57 8.94 -14.84
C VAL A 120 -13.96 7.64 -15.52
N GLN A 121 -14.32 6.63 -14.74
CA GLN A 121 -14.67 5.30 -15.24
C GLN A 121 -15.96 5.31 -16.06
N PRO A 122 -16.19 4.30 -16.93
CA PRO A 122 -17.41 4.20 -17.74
C PRO A 122 -18.71 4.13 -16.92
N ASP A 123 -18.65 3.59 -15.70
CA ASP A 123 -19.77 3.57 -14.75
C ASP A 123 -20.00 4.92 -14.06
N GLY A 124 -19.17 5.92 -14.36
CA GLY A 124 -19.22 7.28 -13.85
C GLY A 124 -18.59 7.46 -12.48
N ALA A 125 -17.82 6.49 -11.99
CA ALA A 125 -17.01 6.63 -10.79
C ALA A 125 -15.70 7.33 -11.15
N LEU A 126 -15.20 8.24 -10.31
CA LEU A 126 -13.83 8.73 -10.43
C LEU A 126 -12.92 7.74 -9.70
N GLY A 127 -11.77 7.38 -10.24
CA GLY A 127 -10.85 6.42 -9.62
C GLY A 127 -9.41 6.86 -9.81
N LEU A 128 -8.64 6.82 -8.74
CA LEU A 128 -7.19 6.96 -8.76
C LEU A 128 -6.57 5.56 -8.74
N TYR A 129 -5.68 5.31 -9.70
CA TYR A 129 -5.00 4.04 -9.89
C TYR A 129 -3.50 4.26 -9.90
N ALA A 130 -2.75 3.26 -9.44
CA ALA A 130 -1.37 3.08 -9.88
C ALA A 130 -1.31 2.02 -10.99
N LEU A 131 -0.19 1.96 -11.70
CA LEU A 131 0.09 0.91 -12.70
C LEU A 131 -0.33 -0.48 -12.19
N ASP A 132 -1.26 -1.11 -12.92
CA ASP A 132 -1.76 -2.48 -12.70
C ASP A 132 -2.30 -2.82 -11.30
N ALA A 133 -2.66 -1.80 -10.50
CA ALA A 133 -3.21 -1.96 -9.16
C ALA A 133 -4.75 -1.80 -9.12
N PRO A 134 -5.45 -2.40 -8.15
CA PRO A 134 -6.81 -1.99 -7.83
C PRO A 134 -6.87 -0.49 -7.50
N ALA A 135 -8.04 0.14 -7.67
CA ALA A 135 -8.21 1.56 -7.38
C ALA A 135 -7.69 1.89 -5.97
N ARG A 136 -6.70 2.78 -5.89
CA ARG A 136 -6.12 3.28 -4.64
C ARG A 136 -7.10 4.17 -3.91
N TRP A 137 -7.86 4.93 -4.68
CA TRP A 137 -8.96 5.75 -4.21
C TRP A 137 -10.02 5.80 -5.31
N SER A 138 -11.28 5.98 -4.94
CA SER A 138 -12.36 6.17 -5.91
C SER A 138 -13.46 7.02 -5.29
N THR A 139 -14.28 7.71 -6.09
CA THR A 139 -15.50 8.33 -5.58
C THR A 139 -16.66 7.34 -5.48
N GLY A 140 -16.43 6.03 -5.61
CA GLY A 140 -17.41 4.98 -5.32
C GLY A 140 -18.41 4.77 -6.42
N ARG A 141 -19.65 4.43 -6.06
CA ARG A 141 -20.64 4.00 -7.06
C ARG A 141 -21.02 5.16 -7.97
N GLY A 142 -20.47 5.20 -9.18
CA GLY A 142 -20.72 6.22 -10.19
C GLY A 142 -22.15 6.24 -10.72
N VAL A 143 -22.47 7.30 -11.45
CA VAL A 143 -23.64 7.32 -12.36
C VAL A 143 -23.11 7.35 -13.78
N ALA A 144 -23.41 6.32 -14.57
CA ALA A 144 -22.90 6.20 -15.93
C ALA A 144 -23.14 7.49 -16.73
N GLY A 145 -22.09 7.97 -17.40
CA GLY A 145 -22.13 9.27 -18.10
C GLY A 145 -21.69 10.47 -17.25
N SER A 146 -21.35 10.28 -15.97
CA SER A 146 -20.87 11.38 -15.11
C SER A 146 -19.60 12.01 -15.67
N THR A 147 -19.49 13.33 -15.54
CA THR A 147 -18.34 14.12 -16.01
C THR A 147 -17.72 14.84 -14.82
N LEU A 148 -16.39 14.80 -14.71
CA LEU A 148 -15.65 15.61 -13.75
C LEU A 148 -15.46 17.00 -14.34
N SER A 149 -15.76 18.05 -13.60
CA SER A 149 -15.56 19.43 -14.05
C SER A 149 -15.20 20.32 -12.89
N THR A 150 -14.35 21.31 -13.16
CA THR A 150 -14.06 22.37 -12.21
C THR A 150 -14.93 23.57 -12.55
N ASP A 151 -15.78 24.00 -11.61
CA ASP A 151 -16.65 25.15 -11.84
C ASP A 151 -15.90 26.49 -11.67
N ASP A 152 -16.55 27.60 -12.07
CA ASP A 152 -15.97 28.94 -12.00
C ASP A 152 -15.68 29.41 -10.56
N SER A 153 -16.21 28.71 -9.54
CA SER A 153 -15.91 28.98 -8.13
C SER A 153 -14.65 28.25 -7.66
N GLY A 154 -14.12 27.31 -8.44
CA GLY A 154 -12.97 26.49 -8.06
C GLY A 154 -13.32 25.24 -7.28
N ASP A 155 -14.59 24.82 -7.30
CA ASP A 155 -15.02 23.53 -6.78
C ASP A 155 -14.94 22.48 -7.89
N VAL A 156 -14.35 21.32 -7.57
CA VAL A 156 -14.20 20.22 -8.50
C VAL A 156 -15.30 19.22 -8.24
N ARG A 157 -16.14 18.97 -9.26
CA ARG A 157 -17.38 18.22 -9.12
C ARG A 157 -17.48 17.10 -10.13
N LEU A 158 -17.91 15.93 -9.67
CA LEU A 158 -18.37 14.85 -10.52
C LEU A 158 -19.89 14.95 -10.64
N VAL A 159 -20.41 15.20 -11.84
CA VAL A 159 -21.83 15.50 -12.07
C VAL A 159 -22.41 14.51 -13.07
N ALA A 160 -23.56 13.92 -12.73
CA ALA A 160 -24.30 13.00 -13.58
C ALA A 160 -25.00 13.73 -14.75
N PRO A 161 -25.41 13.02 -15.83
CA PRO A 161 -26.06 13.64 -16.98
C PRO A 161 -27.36 14.40 -16.68
N ASP A 162 -28.05 14.05 -15.59
CA ASP A 162 -29.27 14.72 -15.13
C ASP A 162 -29.01 15.95 -14.24
N GLY A 163 -27.73 16.29 -14.02
CA GLY A 163 -27.29 17.40 -13.16
C GLY A 163 -27.11 17.02 -11.69
N THR A 164 -27.33 15.76 -11.31
CA THR A 164 -27.11 15.30 -9.93
C THR A 164 -25.63 15.38 -9.57
N LEU A 165 -25.32 16.03 -8.45
CA LEU A 165 -23.98 16.02 -7.89
C LEU A 165 -23.65 14.64 -7.32
N VAL A 166 -22.64 13.98 -7.89
CA VAL A 166 -22.19 12.63 -7.49
C VAL A 166 -21.08 12.73 -6.43
N TRP A 167 -20.18 13.71 -6.58
CA TRP A 167 -19.08 13.99 -5.64
C TRP A 167 -18.54 15.41 -5.84
N SER A 168 -17.94 16.01 -4.81
CA SER A 168 -17.32 17.34 -4.84
C SER A 168 -16.16 17.43 -3.85
N THR A 169 -15.15 18.25 -4.17
CA THR A 169 -14.05 18.61 -3.26
C THR A 169 -14.46 19.59 -2.17
N GLY A 170 -15.55 20.35 -2.36
CA GLY A 170 -16.04 21.35 -1.42
C GLY A 170 -15.22 22.64 -1.42
N THR A 171 -14.41 22.88 -2.46
CA THR A 171 -13.43 23.97 -2.53
C THR A 171 -13.98 25.25 -3.17
N GLY A 172 -15.29 25.47 -3.10
CA GLY A 172 -15.93 26.64 -3.70
C GLY A 172 -15.39 27.97 -3.12
N GLY A 173 -15.03 28.90 -3.99
CA GLY A 173 -14.41 30.19 -3.65
C GLY A 173 -12.88 30.20 -3.72
N SER A 174 -12.25 29.07 -4.04
CA SER A 174 -10.79 28.91 -4.04
C SER A 174 -10.13 29.13 -5.40
N ALA A 175 -10.90 29.26 -6.50
CA ALA A 175 -10.38 29.22 -7.87
C ALA A 175 -9.46 27.99 -8.13
N GLY A 176 -9.87 26.85 -7.58
CA GLY A 176 -9.13 25.61 -7.52
C GLY A 176 -8.78 25.00 -8.87
N THR A 177 -7.56 24.50 -9.01
CA THR A 177 -7.10 23.65 -10.12
C THR A 177 -6.83 22.25 -9.57
N LEU A 178 -7.43 21.21 -10.14
CA LEU A 178 -7.15 19.82 -9.72
C LEU A 178 -5.86 19.33 -10.37
N ARG A 179 -4.97 18.70 -9.60
CA ARG A 179 -3.71 18.12 -10.06
C ARG A 179 -3.52 16.71 -9.53
N VAL A 180 -2.99 15.83 -10.36
CA VAL A 180 -2.49 14.51 -9.95
C VAL A 180 -0.97 14.61 -9.79
N LEU A 181 -0.47 14.31 -8.61
CA LEU A 181 0.95 14.42 -8.27
C LEU A 181 1.64 13.04 -8.38
N ASP A 182 2.97 13.05 -8.50
CA ASP A 182 3.80 11.84 -8.61
C ASP A 182 3.86 11.01 -7.33
N ASP A 183 3.54 11.61 -6.18
CA ASP A 183 3.34 10.91 -4.91
C ASP A 183 1.98 10.18 -4.87
N GLY A 184 1.16 10.29 -5.91
CA GLY A 184 -0.17 9.72 -5.96
C GLY A 184 -1.21 10.50 -5.16
N ASP A 185 -0.93 11.72 -4.73
CA ASP A 185 -1.98 12.61 -4.25
C ASP A 185 -2.74 13.27 -5.40
N VAL A 186 -4.02 13.50 -5.16
CA VAL A 186 -4.85 14.39 -5.96
C VAL A 186 -5.12 15.62 -5.12
N VAL A 187 -4.64 16.76 -5.58
CA VAL A 187 -4.78 18.03 -4.86
C VAL A 187 -5.65 19.00 -5.65
N VAL A 188 -6.30 19.90 -4.94
CA VAL A 188 -6.82 21.14 -5.52
C VAL A 188 -5.95 22.29 -5.02
N THR A 189 -5.36 23.04 -5.95
CA THR A 189 -4.54 24.20 -5.63
C THR A 189 -5.26 25.50 -5.95
N GLY A 190 -5.13 26.51 -5.08
CA GLY A 190 -5.57 27.87 -5.34
C GLY A 190 -4.62 28.65 -6.27
N PRO A 191 -4.87 29.95 -6.52
CA PRO A 191 -4.09 30.80 -7.44
C PRO A 191 -2.61 30.94 -7.07
N ASP A 192 -2.28 30.79 -5.78
CA ASP A 192 -0.92 30.90 -5.25
C ASP A 192 -0.26 29.51 -5.03
N ASP A 193 -0.74 28.48 -5.73
CA ASP A 193 -0.34 27.07 -5.57
C ASP A 193 -0.57 26.48 -4.16
N THR A 194 -1.38 27.16 -3.33
CA THR A 194 -1.76 26.67 -2.00
C THR A 194 -2.69 25.47 -2.14
N VAL A 195 -2.32 24.34 -1.54
CA VAL A 195 -3.18 23.14 -1.48
C VAL A 195 -4.37 23.45 -0.57
N VAL A 196 -5.57 23.57 -1.16
CA VAL A 196 -6.82 23.83 -0.45
C VAL A 196 -7.62 22.56 -0.18
N TRP A 197 -7.32 21.49 -0.90
CA TRP A 197 -7.84 20.15 -0.68
C TRP A 197 -6.84 19.10 -1.16
N SER A 198 -6.79 17.96 -0.47
CA SER A 198 -5.98 16.81 -0.82
C SER A 198 -6.82 15.55 -0.62
N SER A 199 -6.67 14.57 -1.51
CA SER A 199 -7.26 13.25 -1.35
C SER A 199 -6.65 12.45 -0.19
N GLY A 200 -5.51 12.90 0.36
CA GLY A 200 -4.79 12.21 1.42
C GLY A 200 -4.12 10.92 0.94
N THR A 201 -3.92 10.78 -0.38
CA THR A 201 -3.36 9.58 -1.01
C THR A 201 -1.87 9.71 -1.30
N ALA A 202 -1.26 10.85 -0.95
CA ALA A 202 0.17 11.09 -1.02
C ALA A 202 0.95 9.93 -0.38
N GLN A 203 1.89 9.38 -1.13
CA GLN A 203 2.90 8.43 -0.69
C GLN A 203 4.28 9.04 -0.88
N PRO A 204 5.20 8.88 0.09
CA PRO A 204 6.58 9.27 -0.13
C PRO A 204 7.09 8.64 -1.44
N PRO A 205 7.90 9.37 -2.23
CA PRO A 205 8.33 8.88 -3.54
C PRO A 205 9.06 7.55 -3.41
N SER A 206 8.87 6.65 -4.37
CA SER A 206 9.61 5.38 -4.41
C SER A 206 10.99 5.52 -5.02
N THR A 207 11.29 6.67 -5.61
CA THR A 207 12.51 6.91 -6.39
C THR A 207 13.16 8.22 -5.99
N LEU A 208 14.47 8.17 -5.75
CA LEU A 208 15.33 9.32 -5.59
C LEU A 208 16.24 9.45 -6.82
N VAL A 209 16.01 10.47 -7.64
CA VAL A 209 16.83 10.74 -8.83
C VAL A 209 18.07 11.53 -8.44
N GLY A 210 19.24 11.00 -8.78
CA GLY A 210 20.53 11.56 -8.45
C GLY A 210 21.00 12.66 -9.43
N PRO A 211 21.96 13.51 -9.00
CA PRO A 211 22.60 13.50 -7.69
C PRO A 211 21.69 14.07 -6.60
N ALA A 212 21.55 13.35 -5.48
CA ALA A 212 20.63 13.70 -4.40
C ALA A 212 21.11 13.20 -3.04
N ARG A 213 20.55 13.78 -1.97
CA ARG A 213 20.87 13.45 -0.58
C ARG A 213 19.59 13.29 0.22
N LEU A 214 19.45 12.14 0.87
CA LEU A 214 18.37 11.79 1.79
C LEU A 214 18.86 12.07 3.22
N THR A 215 18.09 12.87 3.95
CA THR A 215 18.35 13.36 5.32
C THR A 215 17.16 13.06 6.25
N GLY A 216 17.16 13.57 7.49
CA GLY A 216 16.15 13.28 8.51
C GLY A 216 14.70 13.66 8.16
N ASP A 217 14.52 14.60 7.23
CA ASP A 217 13.19 15.04 6.79
C ASP A 217 12.71 14.27 5.55
N ASP A 218 13.61 13.51 4.91
CA ASP A 218 13.34 12.81 3.66
C ASP A 218 12.90 11.38 3.92
N VAL A 219 11.88 10.95 3.18
CA VAL A 219 11.36 9.59 3.24
C VAL A 219 11.14 9.11 1.80
N LEU A 220 11.61 7.90 1.49
CA LEU A 220 11.14 7.15 0.33
C LEU A 220 10.24 6.01 0.79
N ALA A 221 9.22 5.67 0.02
CA ALA A 221 8.37 4.52 0.30
C ALA A 221 8.22 3.64 -0.93
N SER A 222 8.10 2.32 -0.75
CA SER A 222 7.73 1.45 -1.85
C SER A 222 6.40 1.90 -2.48
N PRO A 223 6.15 1.63 -3.77
CA PRO A 223 4.88 1.96 -4.42
C PRO A 223 3.63 1.50 -3.66
N ASP A 224 3.67 0.38 -2.96
CA ASP A 224 2.59 -0.12 -2.10
C ASP A 224 2.53 0.55 -0.71
N GLY A 225 3.51 1.38 -0.36
CA GLY A 225 3.63 2.14 0.87
C GLY A 225 4.04 1.31 2.09
N ARG A 226 4.45 0.04 1.93
CA ARG A 226 4.76 -0.88 3.04
C ARG A 226 6.20 -0.81 3.51
N HIS A 227 7.12 -0.45 2.62
CA HIS A 227 8.54 -0.30 2.96
C HIS A 227 8.91 1.16 2.95
N THR A 228 9.77 1.57 3.87
CA THR A 228 10.13 2.98 4.03
C THR A 228 11.62 3.13 4.24
N LEU A 229 12.28 3.90 3.39
CA LEU A 229 13.67 4.31 3.57
C LEU A 229 13.68 5.70 4.21
N LEU A 230 14.24 5.80 5.40
CA LEU A 230 14.31 7.03 6.19
C LEU A 230 15.62 7.12 6.98
N VAL A 231 15.94 8.31 7.50
CA VAL A 231 16.99 8.48 8.50
C VAL A 231 16.35 8.62 9.87
N VAL A 232 16.56 7.63 10.75
CA VAL A 232 16.03 7.65 12.10
C VAL A 232 17.03 8.36 13.04
N PRO A 233 16.62 9.40 13.78
CA PRO A 233 17.49 10.06 14.75
C PRO A 233 18.10 9.07 15.75
N GLY A 234 19.43 9.06 15.85
CA GLY A 234 20.18 8.17 16.74
C GLY A 234 20.29 6.71 16.28
N ALA A 235 19.54 6.28 15.26
CA ALA A 235 19.58 4.90 14.72
C ALA A 235 20.05 4.82 13.25
N GLY A 236 20.16 5.97 12.58
CA GLY A 236 20.74 6.14 11.24
C GLY A 236 19.81 5.79 10.08
N VAL A 237 20.36 5.73 8.86
CA VAL A 237 19.65 5.34 7.63
C VAL A 237 19.12 3.90 7.76
N GLN A 238 17.83 3.71 7.54
CA GLN A 238 17.15 2.42 7.61
C GLN A 238 16.11 2.28 6.51
N LEU A 239 16.12 1.14 5.83
CA LEU A 239 14.94 0.62 5.15
C LEU A 239 14.17 -0.23 6.15
N GLN A 240 12.95 0.20 6.47
CA GLN A 240 12.05 -0.49 7.40
C GLN A 240 10.92 -1.18 6.64
N GLY A 241 10.44 -2.30 7.20
CA GLY A 241 9.20 -2.94 6.76
C GLY A 241 7.97 -2.36 7.47
N PRO A 242 6.76 -2.86 7.15
CA PRO A 242 5.50 -2.32 7.69
C PRO A 242 5.32 -2.55 9.20
N ASP A 243 6.08 -3.48 9.76
CA ASP A 243 6.20 -3.79 11.19
C ASP A 243 7.24 -2.90 11.92
N GLY A 244 7.89 -1.99 11.22
CA GLY A 244 8.96 -1.15 11.73
C GLY A 244 10.31 -1.85 11.89
N SER A 245 10.45 -3.13 11.49
CA SER A 245 11.74 -3.82 11.60
C SER A 245 12.69 -3.40 10.48
N VAL A 246 13.98 -3.29 10.81
CA VAL A 246 15.03 -2.85 9.89
C VAL A 246 15.38 -3.98 8.92
N ARG A 247 15.05 -3.78 7.64
CA ARG A 247 15.31 -4.71 6.52
C ARG A 247 16.70 -4.53 5.96
N TRP A 248 17.12 -3.29 5.88
CA TRP A 248 18.45 -2.94 5.43
C TRP A 248 18.92 -1.68 6.13
N ALA A 249 20.20 -1.65 6.47
CA ALA A 249 20.89 -0.45 6.92
C ALA A 249 22.34 -0.49 6.37
N PRO A 250 22.97 0.67 6.11
CA PRO A 250 24.36 0.71 5.68
C PRO A 250 25.24 0.01 6.72
N GLN A 251 25.98 -1.02 6.31
CA GLN A 251 26.85 -1.76 7.22
C GLN A 251 28.07 -0.90 7.58
N VAL A 252 28.00 -0.22 8.74
CA VAL A 252 29.13 0.53 9.29
C VAL A 252 30.12 -0.47 9.88
N ALA A 253 31.36 -0.48 9.40
CA ALA A 253 32.37 -1.39 9.91
C ALA A 253 32.66 -1.08 11.39
N THR A 254 32.12 -1.90 12.29
CA THR A 254 32.57 -1.88 13.69
C THR A 254 34.00 -2.38 13.73
N ALA A 255 34.91 -1.63 14.37
CA ALA A 255 36.25 -2.11 14.66
C ALA A 255 36.16 -3.49 15.35
N PRO A 256 37.01 -4.47 15.00
CA PRO A 256 36.95 -5.80 15.61
C PRO A 256 37.08 -5.67 17.14
N GLN A 257 36.06 -6.13 17.87
CA GLN A 257 36.15 -6.24 19.32
C GLN A 257 37.34 -7.16 19.65
N PRO A 258 38.30 -6.73 20.51
CA PRO A 258 39.30 -7.65 21.00
C PRO A 258 38.59 -8.78 21.75
N ALA A 259 38.93 -10.02 21.39
CA ALA A 259 38.38 -11.21 22.01
C ALA A 259 38.55 -11.15 23.54
N ALA A 260 37.43 -11.21 24.26
CA ALA A 260 37.27 -11.42 25.70
C ALA A 260 38.53 -11.16 26.55
N ALA A 261 38.86 -9.89 26.78
CA ALA A 261 39.75 -9.51 27.88
C ALA A 261 38.89 -9.24 29.12
N THR A 262 39.22 -9.95 30.20
CA THR A 262 38.68 -9.81 31.56
C THR A 262 38.45 -8.35 31.96
N ALA A 263 37.26 -8.10 32.52
CA ALA A 263 36.78 -6.86 33.13
C ALA A 263 37.85 -5.76 33.35
N ALA A 264 37.86 -4.77 32.47
CA ALA A 264 38.60 -3.54 32.67
C ALA A 264 37.99 -2.75 33.87
N PRO A 265 38.80 -2.03 34.65
CA PRO A 265 38.32 -1.27 35.80
C PRO A 265 37.36 -0.15 35.38
N ALA A 266 36.32 0.06 36.18
CA ALA A 266 35.35 1.13 35.99
C ALA A 266 36.04 2.50 35.94
N GLY A 267 36.02 3.15 34.78
CA GLY A 267 36.61 4.48 34.57
C GLY A 267 37.34 4.69 33.24
N ALA A 268 37.53 3.65 32.41
CA ALA A 268 38.00 3.86 31.04
C ALA A 268 36.87 4.47 30.17
N PRO A 269 37.15 5.47 29.30
CA PRO A 269 36.16 5.97 28.36
C PRO A 269 35.68 4.80 27.48
N GLN A 270 34.35 4.59 27.45
CA GLN A 270 33.73 3.64 26.54
C GLN A 270 34.06 4.06 25.10
N PRO A 271 34.38 3.11 24.19
CA PRO A 271 34.43 3.43 22.77
C PRO A 271 33.08 4.04 22.37
N GLY A 272 33.13 5.16 21.63
CA GLY A 272 31.94 5.88 21.19
C GLY A 272 30.96 4.96 20.48
N THR A 273 29.66 5.24 20.65
CA THR A 273 28.58 4.63 19.88
C THR A 273 28.99 4.59 18.40
N PRO A 274 28.87 3.45 17.69
CA PRO A 274 29.20 3.39 16.28
C PRO A 274 28.49 4.53 15.54
N ALA A 275 29.23 5.27 14.72
CA ALA A 275 28.72 6.42 13.99
C ALA A 275 27.51 6.00 13.15
N ALA A 276 26.31 6.46 13.52
CA ALA A 276 25.11 6.21 12.76
C ALA A 276 25.19 7.04 11.47
N ALA A 277 24.90 6.41 10.32
CA ALA A 277 24.78 7.16 9.08
C ALA A 277 23.60 8.12 9.19
N VAL A 278 23.83 9.43 9.15
CA VAL A 278 22.77 10.46 9.26
C VAL A 278 22.31 10.98 7.90
N ALA A 279 22.93 10.52 6.81
CA ALA A 279 22.46 10.78 5.46
C ALA A 279 22.89 9.69 4.48
N LEU A 280 22.13 9.58 3.39
CA LEU A 280 22.41 8.72 2.24
C LEU A 280 22.48 9.56 0.96
N GLU A 281 23.58 9.48 0.22
CA GLU A 281 23.88 10.34 -0.93
C GLU A 281 24.03 9.50 -2.20
N LEU A 282 23.17 9.71 -3.19
CA LEU A 282 23.42 9.25 -4.55
C LEU A 282 24.25 10.33 -5.26
N ARG A 283 25.54 10.08 -5.44
CA ARG A 283 26.49 11.05 -5.99
C ARG A 283 26.47 11.06 -7.51
N ALA A 284 26.95 12.15 -8.09
CA ALA A 284 27.00 12.34 -9.55
C ALA A 284 27.88 11.32 -10.30
N ASP A 285 28.76 10.61 -9.59
CA ASP A 285 29.54 9.50 -10.15
C ASP A 285 28.75 8.17 -10.17
N GLY A 286 27.49 8.16 -9.73
CA GLY A 286 26.63 6.99 -9.62
C GLY A 286 26.86 6.17 -8.35
N ASN A 287 27.66 6.65 -7.40
CA ASN A 287 27.93 5.94 -6.14
C ASN A 287 26.91 6.34 -5.06
N LEU A 288 26.27 5.35 -4.46
CA LEU A 288 25.47 5.55 -3.25
C LEU A 288 26.36 5.48 -2.00
N VAL A 289 26.35 6.54 -1.18
CA VAL A 289 27.28 6.73 -0.06
C VAL A 289 26.50 7.09 1.20
N ALA A 290 26.78 6.42 2.32
CA ALA A 290 26.25 6.79 3.61
C ALA A 290 27.31 7.59 4.41
N VAL A 291 26.91 8.68 5.05
CA VAL A 291 27.80 9.58 5.80
C VAL A 291 27.32 9.78 7.23
N ASP A 292 28.24 10.03 8.16
CA ASP A 292 27.97 10.38 9.56
C ASP A 292 27.76 11.89 9.77
N GLU A 293 27.62 12.31 11.04
CA GLU A 293 27.39 13.71 11.44
C GLU A 293 28.52 14.66 11.01
N ASP A 294 29.76 14.16 10.92
CA ASP A 294 30.92 14.92 10.47
C ASP A 294 31.00 15.00 8.93
N GLY A 295 30.12 14.29 8.23
CA GLY A 295 30.12 14.15 6.77
C GLY A 295 31.11 13.11 6.26
N ASP A 296 31.72 12.34 7.16
CA ASP A 296 32.65 11.29 6.81
C ASP A 296 31.90 10.07 6.29
N ARG A 297 32.46 9.44 5.25
CA ARG A 297 31.86 8.27 4.64
C ARG A 297 32.01 7.05 5.55
N VAL A 298 30.88 6.50 5.98
CA VAL A 298 30.80 5.26 6.77
C VAL A 298 30.48 4.03 5.93
N TRP A 299 29.82 4.18 4.77
CA TRP A 299 29.50 3.07 3.86
C TRP A 299 29.40 3.53 2.39
N ARG A 300 29.54 2.60 1.44
CA ARG A 300 29.24 2.83 0.01
C ARG A 300 28.82 1.55 -0.73
N SER A 301 28.01 1.72 -1.78
CA SER A 301 27.58 0.65 -2.71
C SER A 301 28.69 0.18 -3.66
N ARG A 302 29.70 1.03 -3.92
CA ARG A 302 30.80 0.79 -4.88
C ARG A 302 30.36 0.79 -6.34
N THR A 303 29.35 1.59 -6.68
CA THR A 303 28.81 1.72 -8.04
C THR A 303 29.35 2.92 -8.83
N ALA A 304 30.39 3.59 -8.33
CA ALA A 304 31.01 4.72 -9.03
C ALA A 304 31.43 4.33 -10.45
N GLY A 305 30.99 5.09 -11.45
CA GLY A 305 31.26 4.86 -12.87
C GLY A 305 30.37 3.82 -13.55
N LEU A 306 29.40 3.23 -12.84
CA LEU A 306 28.43 2.29 -13.42
C LEU A 306 27.17 2.97 -13.96
N GLY A 307 27.11 4.30 -13.95
CA GLY A 307 26.00 5.05 -14.58
C GLY A 307 24.71 5.11 -13.75
N ALA A 308 24.74 4.75 -12.47
CA ALA A 308 23.56 4.84 -11.61
C ALA A 308 23.01 6.28 -11.54
N THR A 309 21.73 6.45 -11.87
CA THR A 309 21.02 7.73 -11.86
C THR A 309 19.83 7.76 -10.91
N SER A 310 19.31 6.60 -10.47
CA SER A 310 18.24 6.53 -9.49
C SER A 310 18.54 5.55 -8.35
N LEU A 311 17.97 5.84 -7.18
CA LEU A 311 17.78 4.91 -6.07
C LEU A 311 16.29 4.64 -5.91
N GLU A 312 15.90 3.38 -5.89
CA GLU A 312 14.50 2.95 -5.86
C GLU A 312 14.22 2.03 -4.69
N VAL A 313 13.03 2.16 -4.09
CA VAL A 313 12.46 1.25 -3.10
C VAL A 313 11.38 0.41 -3.78
N ASP A 314 11.62 -0.88 -3.91
CA ASP A 314 10.66 -1.81 -4.52
C ASP A 314 9.65 -2.36 -3.46
N ASP A 315 8.48 -2.83 -3.93
CA ASP A 315 7.41 -3.42 -3.09
C ASP A 315 7.84 -4.68 -2.32
N ASP A 316 8.95 -5.28 -2.74
CA ASP A 316 9.58 -6.47 -2.15
C ASP A 316 10.61 -6.12 -1.05
N GLY A 317 10.68 -4.84 -0.67
CA GLY A 317 11.60 -4.37 0.36
C GLY A 317 13.05 -4.31 -0.10
N THR A 318 13.30 -4.24 -1.41
CA THR A 318 14.64 -4.08 -1.99
C THR A 318 14.93 -2.61 -2.30
N LEU A 319 16.11 -2.12 -1.89
CA LEU A 319 16.72 -0.93 -2.49
C LEU A 319 17.49 -1.31 -3.75
N VAL A 320 17.21 -0.63 -4.86
CA VAL A 320 17.87 -0.84 -6.16
C VAL A 320 18.48 0.46 -6.66
N LEU A 321 19.71 0.40 -7.18
CA LEU A 321 20.26 1.49 -7.99
C LEU A 321 20.10 1.14 -9.46
N ARG A 322 19.55 2.06 -10.27
CA ARG A 322 19.40 1.86 -11.72
C ARG A 322 20.16 2.90 -12.51
N ASP A 323 20.59 2.51 -13.70
CA ASP A 323 21.19 3.41 -14.69
C ASP A 323 20.13 4.19 -15.50
N ASP A 324 20.57 5.01 -16.45
CA ASP A 324 19.70 5.81 -17.32
C ASP A 324 18.83 4.98 -18.29
N ALA A 325 19.19 3.70 -18.50
CA ALA A 325 18.40 2.74 -19.26
C ALA A 325 17.37 2.00 -18.38
N GLY A 326 17.39 2.20 -17.06
CA GLY A 326 16.53 1.50 -16.10
C GLY A 326 17.06 0.13 -15.67
N GLU A 327 18.29 -0.22 -16.03
CA GLU A 327 18.90 -1.50 -15.65
C GLU A 327 19.49 -1.42 -14.24
N ALA A 328 19.30 -2.48 -13.45
CA ALA A 328 19.79 -2.53 -12.08
C ALA A 328 21.32 -2.71 -12.04
N VAL A 329 22.03 -1.74 -11.47
CA VAL A 329 23.50 -1.79 -11.30
C VAL A 329 23.93 -2.19 -9.89
N TRP A 330 23.02 -2.10 -8.92
CA TRP A 330 23.21 -2.59 -7.56
C TRP A 330 21.86 -2.86 -6.89
N SER A 331 21.86 -3.78 -5.94
CA SER A 331 20.73 -4.05 -5.07
C SER A 331 21.22 -4.31 -3.65
N SER A 332 20.42 -3.88 -2.67
CA SER A 332 20.61 -4.18 -1.25
C SER A 332 20.48 -5.67 -0.91
N GLY A 333 19.87 -6.46 -1.79
CA GLY A 333 19.70 -7.91 -1.61
C GLY A 333 18.80 -8.28 -0.43
N ALA A 334 17.91 -7.38 0.03
CA ALA A 334 16.95 -7.61 1.10
C ALA A 334 15.67 -8.25 0.51
N PRO A 335 15.53 -9.59 0.54
CA PRO A 335 14.60 -10.31 -0.32
C PRO A 335 13.35 -10.65 0.48
N ILE A 336 12.43 -9.71 0.65
CA ILE A 336 11.04 -10.11 0.90
C ILE A 336 10.46 -10.33 -0.49
N GLY A 337 10.77 -11.46 -1.12
CA GLY A 337 10.25 -11.77 -2.45
C GLY A 337 8.72 -11.58 -2.51
N PRO A 338 8.11 -11.43 -3.69
CA PRO A 338 6.74 -10.93 -3.81
C PRO A 338 5.76 -11.70 -2.91
N SER A 339 4.78 -11.00 -2.32
CA SER A 339 3.81 -11.64 -1.43
C SER A 339 2.77 -12.50 -2.16
N THR A 340 2.83 -12.56 -3.49
CA THR A 340 1.90 -13.34 -4.31
C THR A 340 2.63 -14.02 -5.47
N LEU A 341 2.27 -15.28 -5.74
CA LEU A 341 2.58 -15.97 -6.99
C LEU A 341 1.30 -16.05 -7.83
N ALA A 342 1.30 -15.39 -8.98
CA ALA A 342 0.19 -15.36 -9.92
C ALA A 342 0.01 -16.71 -10.67
N PRO A 343 -1.15 -16.95 -11.29
CA PRO A 343 -1.36 -18.12 -12.14
C PRO A 343 -0.29 -18.21 -13.24
N GLY A 344 0.30 -19.37 -13.44
CA GLY A 344 1.42 -19.60 -14.36
C GLY A 344 2.79 -19.21 -13.81
N GLY A 345 2.87 -18.60 -12.62
CA GLY A 345 4.10 -18.18 -11.98
C GLY A 345 4.95 -19.35 -11.47
N GLU A 346 6.26 -19.11 -11.35
CA GLU A 346 7.25 -20.08 -10.90
C GLU A 346 8.14 -19.53 -9.78
N LEU A 347 8.47 -20.40 -8.83
CA LEU A 347 9.54 -20.19 -7.86
C LEU A 347 10.75 -21.04 -8.27
N ALA A 348 11.62 -20.42 -9.05
CA ALA A 348 12.88 -21.00 -9.52
C ALA A 348 13.94 -21.07 -8.38
N PRO A 349 15.03 -21.84 -8.55
CA PRO A 349 16.12 -21.87 -7.59
C PRO A 349 16.64 -20.46 -7.25
N GLY A 350 16.71 -20.15 -5.95
CA GLY A 350 17.15 -18.84 -5.45
C GLY A 350 16.04 -17.79 -5.33
N ALA A 351 14.86 -18.01 -5.93
CA ALA A 351 13.69 -17.17 -5.73
C ALA A 351 12.96 -17.50 -4.41
N SER A 352 12.24 -16.53 -3.88
CA SER A 352 11.38 -16.70 -2.71
C SER A 352 10.16 -15.80 -2.79
N LEU A 353 9.14 -16.09 -1.97
CA LEU A 353 8.05 -15.20 -1.62
C LEU A 353 8.20 -14.79 -0.15
N GLY A 354 7.68 -13.63 0.24
CA GLY A 354 7.64 -13.16 1.63
C GLY A 354 6.29 -12.53 2.01
N SER A 355 5.91 -12.64 3.29
CA SER A 355 4.80 -11.88 3.86
C SER A 355 5.11 -10.38 3.83
N PRO A 356 4.10 -9.49 3.95
CA PRO A 356 4.34 -8.05 4.03
C PRO A 356 5.35 -7.66 5.12
N SER A 357 5.31 -8.32 6.29
CA SER A 357 6.30 -8.17 7.36
C SER A 357 7.62 -8.93 7.16
N GLY A 358 7.84 -9.64 6.06
CA GLY A 358 9.06 -10.41 5.81
C GLY A 358 9.39 -11.53 6.82
N HIS A 359 8.59 -11.73 7.86
CA HIS A 359 8.80 -12.79 8.84
C HIS A 359 8.55 -14.16 8.21
N LEU A 360 7.45 -14.29 7.48
CA LEU A 360 7.11 -15.50 6.75
C LEU A 360 7.73 -15.45 5.35
N GLY A 361 8.51 -16.46 4.99
CA GLY A 361 9.06 -16.65 3.66
C GLY A 361 8.73 -18.03 3.10
N VAL A 362 8.63 -18.16 1.77
CA VAL A 362 8.44 -19.43 1.06
C VAL A 362 9.46 -19.54 -0.05
N ALA A 363 10.19 -20.66 -0.10
CA ALA A 363 11.16 -20.94 -1.16
C ALA A 363 11.29 -22.44 -1.43
N VAL A 364 11.84 -22.80 -2.58
CA VAL A 364 12.29 -24.18 -2.83
C VAL A 364 13.71 -24.33 -2.31
N ARG A 365 13.91 -25.17 -1.29
CA ARG A 365 15.20 -25.43 -0.63
C ARG A 365 15.36 -26.93 -0.37
N ASP A 366 16.57 -27.45 -0.62
CA ASP A 366 16.93 -28.85 -0.37
C ASP A 366 15.92 -29.87 -0.91
N GLY A 367 15.40 -29.62 -2.12
CA GLY A 367 14.44 -30.51 -2.77
C GLY A 367 13.00 -30.42 -2.24
N ALA A 368 12.64 -29.37 -1.50
CA ALA A 368 11.31 -29.17 -0.94
C ALA A 368 10.82 -27.73 -1.10
N LEU A 369 9.51 -27.52 -1.18
CA LEU A 369 8.91 -26.25 -0.79
C LEU A 369 8.97 -26.12 0.74
N VAL A 370 9.56 -25.02 1.20
CA VAL A 370 9.81 -24.72 2.62
C VAL A 370 9.19 -23.38 2.94
N ALA A 371 8.38 -23.32 4.01
CA ALA A 371 7.97 -22.07 4.63
C ALA A 371 8.85 -21.82 5.85
N THR A 372 9.39 -20.61 5.97
CA THR A 372 10.24 -20.18 7.09
C THR A 372 9.63 -19.00 7.84
N TRP A 373 9.79 -18.97 9.16
CA TRP A 373 9.54 -17.81 10.01
C TRP A 373 10.87 -17.28 10.55
N ASP A 374 11.24 -16.04 10.25
CA ASP A 374 12.54 -15.45 10.61
C ASP A 374 13.74 -16.32 10.19
N GLY A 375 13.62 -16.94 9.01
CA GLY A 375 14.62 -17.85 8.46
C GLY A 375 14.60 -19.27 9.01
N GLU A 376 13.80 -19.56 10.04
CA GLU A 376 13.65 -20.91 10.60
C GLU A 376 12.51 -21.68 9.91
N GLU A 377 12.75 -22.94 9.54
CA GLU A 377 11.73 -23.81 8.93
C GLU A 377 10.54 -24.03 9.88
N VAL A 378 9.35 -23.59 9.46
CA VAL A 378 8.07 -23.82 10.18
C VAL A 378 7.19 -24.85 9.48
N TRP A 379 7.41 -25.07 8.18
CA TRP A 379 6.72 -26.09 7.41
C TRP A 379 7.53 -26.56 6.20
N THR A 380 7.36 -27.83 5.82
CA THR A 380 7.96 -28.42 4.62
C THR A 380 6.97 -29.32 3.90
N SER A 381 7.00 -29.29 2.56
CA SER A 381 6.31 -30.27 1.69
C SER A 381 6.88 -31.70 1.80
N GLY A 382 8.02 -31.85 2.49
CA GLY A 382 8.85 -33.04 2.44
C GLY A 382 9.90 -32.92 1.34
N ARG A 383 11.09 -33.48 1.59
CA ARG A 383 12.22 -33.43 0.64
C ARG A 383 12.00 -34.45 -0.47
N VAL A 384 11.31 -34.01 -1.52
CA VAL A 384 10.88 -34.82 -2.67
C VAL A 384 11.82 -34.70 -3.88
N GLY A 385 12.91 -33.94 -3.75
CA GLY A 385 13.85 -33.71 -4.85
C GLY A 385 13.36 -32.66 -5.85
N ALA A 386 12.55 -31.70 -5.40
CA ALA A 386 12.06 -30.60 -6.22
C ALA A 386 13.16 -29.60 -6.59
N ALA A 387 13.21 -29.22 -7.86
CA ALA A 387 14.05 -28.14 -8.38
C ALA A 387 13.34 -26.79 -8.34
N LEU A 388 12.03 -26.76 -8.59
CA LEU A 388 11.21 -25.53 -8.58
C LEU A 388 9.75 -25.81 -8.21
N ALA A 389 9.02 -24.74 -7.88
CA ALA A 389 7.55 -24.77 -7.72
C ALA A 389 6.88 -24.00 -8.85
N ARG A 390 5.73 -24.47 -9.33
CA ARG A 390 4.93 -23.80 -10.36
C ARG A 390 3.46 -23.80 -9.97
N LEU A 391 2.82 -22.64 -10.02
CA LEU A 391 1.37 -22.54 -9.93
C LEU A 391 0.80 -22.66 -11.34
N GLN A 392 0.17 -23.79 -11.64
CA GLN A 392 -0.33 -24.08 -12.98
C GLN A 392 -1.59 -23.26 -13.29
N PRO A 393 -1.90 -22.99 -14.57
CA PRO A 393 -3.09 -22.24 -14.96
C PRO A 393 -4.41 -22.84 -14.50
N ASP A 394 -4.45 -24.16 -14.25
CA ASP A 394 -5.61 -24.89 -13.72
C ASP A 394 -5.78 -24.75 -12.20
N GLY A 395 -4.91 -23.99 -11.54
CA GLY A 395 -4.94 -23.71 -10.11
C GLY A 395 -4.18 -24.70 -9.22
N ASP A 396 -3.47 -25.69 -9.79
CA ASP A 396 -2.64 -26.60 -8.98
C ASP A 396 -1.25 -26.02 -8.70
N LEU A 397 -0.83 -26.02 -7.43
CA LEU A 397 0.56 -25.75 -7.06
C LEU A 397 1.34 -27.05 -7.09
N VAL A 398 2.30 -27.16 -8.02
CA VAL A 398 3.12 -28.37 -8.19
C VAL A 398 4.59 -28.10 -7.90
N LEU A 399 5.30 -29.11 -7.41
CA LEU A 399 6.76 -29.13 -7.40
C LEU A 399 7.28 -30.01 -8.51
N LEU A 400 8.29 -29.51 -9.22
CA LEU A 400 8.88 -30.14 -10.39
C LEU A 400 10.34 -30.48 -10.10
N ASP A 401 10.80 -31.64 -10.53
CA ASP A 401 12.23 -32.01 -10.50
C ASP A 401 13.02 -31.34 -11.64
N ASP A 402 14.33 -31.60 -11.71
CA ASP A 402 15.23 -31.05 -12.74
C ASP A 402 14.86 -31.49 -14.18
N ALA A 403 14.10 -32.58 -14.33
CA ALA A 403 13.60 -33.04 -15.62
C ALA A 403 12.24 -32.43 -15.99
N GLY A 404 11.67 -31.60 -15.10
CA GLY A 404 10.35 -31.00 -15.24
C GLY A 404 9.20 -31.95 -14.94
N ALA A 405 9.44 -33.08 -14.27
CA ALA A 405 8.41 -34.02 -13.86
C ALA A 405 7.79 -33.61 -12.50
N PRO A 406 6.46 -33.70 -12.33
CA PRO A 406 5.81 -33.36 -11.07
C PRO A 406 6.11 -34.41 -9.99
N VAL A 407 6.71 -33.95 -8.88
CA VAL A 407 7.09 -34.78 -7.72
C VAL A 407 6.22 -34.53 -6.49
N TRP A 408 5.46 -33.43 -6.47
CA TRP A 408 4.48 -33.11 -5.44
C TRP A 408 3.37 -32.19 -6.00
N SER A 409 2.18 -32.23 -5.41
CA SER A 409 1.03 -31.38 -5.77
C SER A 409 0.23 -31.03 -4.52
N ALA A 410 -0.30 -29.80 -4.48
CA ALA A 410 -1.25 -29.34 -3.46
C ALA A 410 -2.66 -29.95 -3.64
N ALA A 411 -2.89 -30.63 -4.77
CA ALA A 411 -4.16 -31.24 -5.17
C ALA A 411 -5.30 -30.23 -5.33
N THR A 412 -5.01 -29.09 -5.96
CA THR A 412 -5.94 -27.96 -6.15
C THR A 412 -6.27 -27.69 -7.62
N ALA A 413 -6.09 -28.67 -8.50
CA ALA A 413 -6.45 -28.59 -9.91
C ALA A 413 -7.96 -28.36 -10.12
N GLY A 414 -8.32 -27.62 -11.17
CA GLY A 414 -9.70 -27.27 -11.53
C GLY A 414 -10.18 -25.93 -10.98
N HIS A 415 -9.26 -25.11 -10.49
CA HIS A 415 -9.49 -23.79 -9.89
C HIS A 415 -8.73 -22.71 -10.67
N ASP A 416 -9.08 -22.54 -11.96
CA ASP A 416 -8.46 -21.58 -12.87
C ASP A 416 -8.37 -20.18 -12.25
N GLY A 417 -7.19 -19.56 -12.38
CA GLY A 417 -6.92 -18.23 -11.82
C GLY A 417 -6.62 -18.20 -10.32
N ALA A 418 -6.40 -19.36 -9.67
CA ALA A 418 -5.92 -19.39 -8.29
C ALA A 418 -4.55 -18.69 -8.15
N ARG A 419 -4.32 -18.10 -6.99
CA ARG A 419 -3.07 -17.40 -6.64
C ARG A 419 -2.54 -17.88 -5.29
N LEU A 420 -1.22 -18.00 -5.15
CA LEU A 420 -0.57 -18.24 -3.86
C LEU A 420 -0.29 -16.89 -3.22
N VAL A 421 -0.72 -16.68 -1.98
CA VAL A 421 -0.61 -15.41 -1.24
C VAL A 421 0.06 -15.69 0.10
N LEU A 422 1.05 -14.87 0.46
CA LEU A 422 1.65 -14.86 1.78
C LEU A 422 1.02 -13.72 2.58
N GLU A 423 0.25 -14.10 3.59
CA GLU A 423 -0.21 -13.21 4.64
C GLU A 423 0.78 -13.22 5.81
N GLU A 424 0.53 -12.40 6.83
CA GLU A 424 1.42 -12.21 7.98
C GLU A 424 1.87 -13.52 8.62
N ALA A 425 0.94 -14.46 8.81
CA ALA A 425 1.21 -15.73 9.49
C ALA A 425 0.68 -16.94 8.71
N ALA A 426 0.43 -16.81 7.41
CA ALA A 426 -0.08 -17.91 6.60
C ALA A 426 0.34 -17.82 5.13
N VAL A 427 0.62 -18.98 4.54
CA VAL A 427 0.69 -19.18 3.09
C VAL A 427 -0.65 -19.71 2.65
N LEU A 428 -1.35 -19.02 1.75
CA LEU A 428 -2.69 -19.37 1.28
C LEU A 428 -2.69 -19.57 -0.23
N LEU A 429 -3.24 -20.68 -0.71
CA LEU A 429 -3.64 -20.79 -2.10
C LEU A 429 -5.13 -20.48 -2.19
N VAL A 430 -5.48 -19.38 -2.86
CA VAL A 430 -6.86 -18.87 -2.90
C VAL A 430 -7.40 -18.84 -4.33
N SER A 431 -8.68 -19.15 -4.47
CA SER A 431 -9.38 -19.00 -5.75
C SER A 431 -9.64 -17.52 -6.08
N PRO A 432 -10.02 -17.18 -7.34
CA PRO A 432 -10.44 -15.83 -7.69
C PRO A 432 -11.60 -15.28 -6.85
N ARG A 433 -12.40 -16.15 -6.21
CA ARG A 433 -13.53 -15.78 -5.36
C ARG A 433 -13.17 -15.68 -3.87
N GLY A 434 -11.90 -15.86 -3.51
CA GLY A 434 -11.42 -15.77 -2.13
C GLY A 434 -11.55 -17.05 -1.29
N GLU A 435 -12.01 -18.16 -1.88
CA GLU A 435 -12.00 -19.47 -1.19
C GLU A 435 -10.56 -19.97 -1.01
N VAL A 436 -10.21 -20.37 0.22
CA VAL A 436 -8.92 -21.00 0.54
C VAL A 436 -8.94 -22.46 0.09
N LEU A 437 -8.12 -22.78 -0.90
CA LEU A 437 -8.00 -24.12 -1.49
C LEU A 437 -6.96 -24.97 -0.75
N TRP A 438 -5.89 -24.33 -0.28
CA TRP A 438 -4.81 -24.94 0.48
C TRP A 438 -4.15 -23.89 1.37
N GLN A 439 -3.61 -24.29 2.52
CA GLN A 439 -2.95 -23.37 3.43
C GLN A 439 -1.84 -24.02 4.25
N VAL A 440 -0.88 -23.19 4.65
CA VAL A 440 0.11 -23.45 5.69
C VAL A 440 0.02 -22.31 6.69
N ALA A 441 -0.34 -22.63 7.92
CA ALA A 441 -0.34 -21.65 9.02
C ALA A 441 0.99 -21.72 9.76
N VAL A 442 1.53 -20.55 10.12
CA VAL A 442 2.66 -20.45 11.03
C VAL A 442 2.20 -20.91 12.42
N PRO A 443 2.99 -21.73 13.14
CA PRO A 443 2.67 -22.12 14.50
C PRO A 443 2.47 -20.90 15.41
N ALA A 444 1.38 -20.89 16.18
CA ALA A 444 0.98 -19.73 16.98
C ALA A 444 1.99 -19.33 18.07
N ASP A 445 2.90 -20.23 18.44
CA ASP A 445 4.02 -19.98 19.36
C ASP A 445 5.21 -19.27 18.71
N ARG A 446 5.25 -19.19 17.37
CA ARG A 446 6.29 -18.50 16.60
C ARG A 446 5.92 -17.07 16.24
N VAL A 447 4.63 -16.82 16.01
CA VAL A 447 4.12 -15.46 15.82
C VAL A 447 4.29 -14.76 17.17
N PRO A 448 5.15 -13.71 17.28
CA PRO A 448 5.19 -12.91 18.49
C PRO A 448 3.77 -12.45 18.76
N VAL A 449 3.26 -12.73 19.95
CA VAL A 449 2.11 -11.95 20.45
C VAL A 449 2.63 -10.53 20.39
N GLY A 450 2.07 -9.71 19.48
CA GLY A 450 2.63 -8.41 19.13
C GLY A 450 3.03 -7.64 20.39
N VAL A 451 4.05 -6.77 20.30
CA VAL A 451 4.28 -5.76 21.35
C VAL A 451 2.91 -5.30 21.78
N PRO A 452 2.45 -5.54 23.03
CA PRO A 452 1.08 -5.27 23.37
C PRO A 452 0.86 -3.82 22.99
N ALA A 453 -0.01 -3.61 22.01
CA ALA A 453 -0.34 -2.28 21.52
C ALA A 453 -0.50 -1.43 22.77
N VAL A 454 0.34 -0.39 22.89
CA VAL A 454 0.15 0.62 23.93
C VAL A 454 -1.34 0.95 23.85
N GLY A 455 -2.10 0.66 24.91
CA GLY A 455 -3.55 0.69 24.79
C GLY A 455 -3.93 2.08 24.29
N CYS A 456 -4.77 2.20 23.26
CA CYS A 456 -4.97 3.50 22.59
C CYS A 456 -5.39 4.64 23.55
N ALA A 457 -5.93 4.30 24.72
CA ALA A 457 -6.19 5.21 25.82
C ALA A 457 -4.94 5.91 26.42
N GLN A 458 -3.73 5.43 26.16
CA GLN A 458 -2.47 6.01 26.64
C GLN A 458 -1.87 7.04 25.66
N VAL A 459 -2.44 7.20 24.47
CA VAL A 459 -2.01 8.20 23.48
C VAL A 459 -2.72 9.52 23.80
N ASP A 460 -2.05 10.37 24.57
CA ASP A 460 -2.63 11.58 25.17
C ASP A 460 -2.32 12.89 24.42
N GLY A 461 -1.50 12.83 23.36
CA GLY A 461 -1.15 13.99 22.52
C GLY A 461 -0.88 13.65 21.06
N PRO A 462 -0.63 14.67 20.21
CA PRO A 462 -0.25 14.49 18.82
C PRO A 462 0.99 13.62 18.65
N VAL A 463 1.00 12.80 17.61
CA VAL A 463 2.11 11.93 17.26
C VAL A 463 2.71 12.37 15.92
N PRO A 464 4.05 12.44 15.80
CA PRO A 464 4.72 12.63 14.52
C PRO A 464 4.38 11.52 13.52
N GLU A 465 4.52 11.79 12.22
CA GLU A 465 4.26 10.79 11.18
C GLU A 465 5.09 9.51 11.38
N ALA A 466 6.34 9.66 11.83
CA ALA A 466 7.26 8.55 12.08
C ALA A 466 6.78 7.58 13.19
N ASP A 467 5.91 8.05 14.09
CA ASP A 467 5.32 7.24 15.17
C ASP A 467 3.94 6.68 14.78
N THR A 468 3.58 6.77 13.50
CA THR A 468 2.39 6.16 12.91
C THR A 468 2.78 5.02 11.98
N VAL A 469 1.82 4.15 11.70
CA VAL A 469 1.97 3.06 10.74
C VAL A 469 0.89 3.17 9.67
N ARG A 470 1.17 2.68 8.47
CA ARG A 470 0.13 2.43 7.47
C ARG A 470 -0.42 1.02 7.66
N THR A 471 -1.73 0.93 7.79
CA THR A 471 -2.45 -0.34 7.80
C THR A 471 -2.34 -1.05 6.44
N ARG A 472 -2.66 -2.36 6.38
CA ARG A 472 -2.74 -3.11 5.11
C ARG A 472 -3.76 -2.50 4.14
N SER A 473 -4.76 -1.79 4.66
CA SER A 473 -5.75 -1.05 3.89
C SER A 473 -5.32 0.37 3.46
N GLY A 474 -4.09 0.78 3.77
CA GLY A 474 -3.51 2.07 3.36
C GLY A 474 -3.85 3.24 4.28
N ILE A 475 -4.68 3.02 5.30
CA ILE A 475 -5.07 4.03 6.29
C ILE A 475 -3.90 4.21 7.28
N ARG A 476 -3.38 5.43 7.40
CA ARG A 476 -2.34 5.75 8.38
C ARG A 476 -2.95 6.03 9.74
N VAL A 477 -2.52 5.31 10.78
CA VAL A 477 -3.01 5.42 12.17
C VAL A 477 -1.85 5.18 13.15
N HIS A 478 -2.08 5.44 14.43
CA HIS A 478 -1.15 5.01 15.47
C HIS A 478 -1.10 3.47 15.53
N ALA A 479 0.07 2.90 15.82
CA ALA A 479 0.28 1.45 15.83
C ALA A 479 -0.73 0.68 16.69
N CYS A 480 -1.22 1.29 17.78
CA CYS A 480 -2.22 0.68 18.64
C CYS A 480 -3.57 0.36 17.97
N LEU A 481 -3.90 1.09 16.90
CA LEU A 481 -5.19 1.01 16.21
C LEU A 481 -5.08 0.19 14.91
N ALA A 482 -3.87 -0.05 14.41
CA ALA A 482 -3.64 -0.61 13.09
C ALA A 482 -4.27 -2.00 12.87
N GLU A 483 -4.03 -2.94 13.81
CA GLU A 483 -4.59 -4.30 13.70
C GLU A 483 -6.13 -4.30 13.76
N ALA A 484 -6.71 -3.48 14.63
CA ALA A 484 -8.16 -3.38 14.77
C ALA A 484 -8.82 -2.81 13.51
N VAL A 485 -8.17 -1.83 12.87
CA VAL A 485 -8.63 -1.23 11.61
C VAL A 485 -8.55 -2.23 10.47
N ASP A 486 -7.45 -2.96 10.35
CA ASP A 486 -7.33 -3.99 9.32
C ASP A 486 -8.36 -5.10 9.51
N ALA A 487 -8.59 -5.55 10.73
CA ALA A 487 -9.63 -6.55 11.03
C ALA A 487 -11.04 -6.03 10.72
N MET A 488 -11.32 -4.74 10.98
CA MET A 488 -12.59 -4.10 10.65
C MET A 488 -12.80 -4.02 9.13
N VAL A 489 -11.79 -3.55 8.39
CA VAL A 489 -11.85 -3.42 6.93
C VAL A 489 -11.99 -4.79 6.27
N GLU A 490 -11.32 -5.81 6.80
CA GLU A 490 -11.41 -7.20 6.32
C GLU A 490 -12.81 -7.79 6.56
N ALA A 491 -13.37 -7.62 7.76
CA ALA A 491 -14.72 -8.07 8.09
C ALA A 491 -15.78 -7.36 7.24
N ALA A 492 -15.66 -6.04 7.07
CA ALA A 492 -16.55 -5.28 6.20
C ALA A 492 -16.51 -5.80 4.77
N ARG A 493 -15.30 -6.07 4.25
CA ARG A 493 -15.12 -6.62 2.90
C ARG A 493 -15.76 -7.99 2.76
N ALA A 494 -15.66 -8.86 3.77
CA ALA A 494 -16.32 -10.16 3.77
C ALA A 494 -17.86 -10.05 3.66
N ASP A 495 -18.43 -8.97 4.21
CA ASP A 495 -19.86 -8.64 4.12
C ASP A 495 -20.22 -7.82 2.87
N GLY A 496 -19.27 -7.61 1.96
CA GLY A 496 -19.48 -6.86 0.72
C GLY A 496 -19.43 -5.35 0.86
N VAL A 497 -18.95 -4.84 2.00
CA VAL A 497 -18.74 -3.41 2.27
C VAL A 497 -17.25 -3.08 2.09
N VAL A 498 -16.91 -2.26 1.10
CA VAL A 498 -15.53 -1.80 0.90
C VAL A 498 -15.30 -0.55 1.71
N LEU A 499 -14.40 -0.61 2.70
CA LEU A 499 -14.01 0.52 3.55
C LEU A 499 -12.60 1.01 3.20
N GLY A 500 -12.36 2.30 3.41
CA GLY A 500 -11.06 2.98 3.32
C GLY A 500 -11.10 4.28 4.14
N GLY A 501 -10.13 5.18 3.97
CA GLY A 501 -10.17 6.49 4.63
C GLY A 501 -8.80 7.06 4.98
N GLY A 502 -8.80 8.20 5.67
CA GLY A 502 -7.61 8.84 6.22
C GLY A 502 -7.66 8.85 7.74
N GLY A 503 -6.57 8.43 8.41
CA GLY A 503 -6.56 8.27 9.87
C GLY A 503 -5.60 9.19 10.64
N TRP A 504 -4.62 9.79 9.96
CA TRP A 504 -3.66 10.68 10.60
C TRP A 504 -3.45 11.97 9.81
N ARG A 505 -3.22 13.08 10.52
CA ARG A 505 -2.78 14.35 9.96
C ARG A 505 -1.86 15.07 10.92
N SER A 506 -0.89 15.83 10.42
CA SER A 506 0.03 16.60 11.27
C SER A 506 -0.66 17.80 11.93
N THR A 507 -0.02 18.34 12.97
CA THR A 507 -0.45 19.59 13.61
C THR A 507 -0.49 20.76 12.63
N ASP A 508 0.47 20.83 11.71
CA ASP A 508 0.54 21.90 10.71
C ASP A 508 -0.62 21.81 9.69
N GLN A 509 -1.00 20.59 9.30
CA GLN A 509 -2.19 20.36 8.48
C GLN A 509 -3.47 20.78 9.22
N GLN A 510 -3.55 20.54 10.53
CA GLN A 510 -4.67 21.00 11.35
C GLN A 510 -4.73 22.54 11.43
N VAL A 511 -3.58 23.21 11.52
CA VAL A 511 -3.48 24.69 11.46
C VAL A 511 -3.96 25.22 10.11
N ALA A 512 -3.54 24.60 8.99
CA ALA A 512 -3.96 24.98 7.65
C ALA A 512 -5.48 24.86 7.45
N LEU A 513 -6.09 23.75 7.91
CA LEU A 513 -7.54 23.55 7.87
C LEU A 513 -8.28 24.65 8.64
N ARG A 514 -7.77 25.04 9.80
CA ARG A 514 -8.38 26.13 10.55
C ARG A 514 -8.25 27.48 9.87
N ARG A 515 -7.12 27.77 9.22
CA ARG A 515 -6.99 29.00 8.43
C ARG A 515 -8.06 29.09 7.34
N ALA A 516 -8.36 27.96 6.70
CA ALA A 516 -9.41 27.87 5.68
C ALA A 516 -10.84 27.96 6.27
N HIS A 517 -11.14 27.20 7.32
CA HIS A 517 -12.53 27.04 7.82
C HIS A 517 -12.92 28.07 8.88
N CYS A 518 -11.94 28.61 9.60
CA CYS A 518 -12.14 29.47 10.76
C CYS A 518 -11.73 30.92 10.46
N GLY A 519 -10.75 31.14 9.59
CA GLY A 519 -10.19 32.47 9.27
C GLY A 519 -8.68 32.56 9.51
N PRO A 520 -8.02 33.63 9.03
CA PRO A 520 -6.56 33.65 8.89
C PRO A 520 -5.78 34.08 10.14
N THR A 521 -6.44 34.56 11.21
CA THR A 521 -5.74 35.12 12.38
C THR A 521 -5.33 34.04 13.38
N ASP A 522 -4.35 34.33 14.24
CA ASP A 522 -3.97 33.41 15.33
C ASP A 522 -5.15 33.10 16.26
N HIS A 523 -6.05 34.08 16.47
CA HIS A 523 -7.28 33.86 17.21
C HIS A 523 -8.18 32.81 16.51
N ASP A 524 -8.32 32.89 15.19
CA ASP A 524 -9.11 31.92 14.42
C ASP A 524 -8.53 30.51 14.49
N VAL A 525 -7.20 30.40 14.52
CA VAL A 525 -6.45 29.14 14.55
C VAL A 525 -6.39 28.51 15.94
N TYR A 526 -6.07 29.26 16.99
CA TYR A 526 -5.79 28.67 18.31
C TYR A 526 -6.93 28.85 19.32
N ASP A 527 -7.74 29.90 19.17
CA ASP A 527 -8.71 30.32 20.19
C ASP A 527 -10.18 30.12 19.81
N LYS A 528 -10.52 30.20 18.52
CA LYS A 528 -11.90 30.11 18.05
C LYS A 528 -12.48 28.70 18.33
N PRO A 529 -13.68 28.57 18.92
CA PRO A 529 -14.32 27.26 19.09
C PRO A 529 -14.49 26.51 17.76
N ALA A 530 -14.32 25.18 17.77
CA ALA A 530 -14.45 24.34 16.57
C ALA A 530 -15.81 24.53 15.87
N SER A 531 -16.89 24.62 16.68
CA SER A 531 -18.27 24.82 16.22
C SER A 531 -18.52 26.18 15.56
N ALA A 532 -17.57 27.12 15.63
CA ALA A 532 -17.66 28.43 14.98
C ALA A 532 -16.90 28.50 13.65
N CYS A 533 -16.30 27.37 13.21
CA CYS A 533 -15.70 27.21 11.88
C CYS A 533 -16.71 26.59 10.90
N SER A 534 -16.48 26.76 9.60
CA SER A 534 -17.31 26.17 8.55
C SER A 534 -16.44 25.44 7.51
N PRO A 535 -16.44 24.08 7.48
CA PRO A 535 -17.06 23.17 8.44
C PRO A 535 -16.40 23.22 9.84
N SER A 536 -17.05 22.59 10.83
CA SER A 536 -16.50 22.45 12.19
C SER A 536 -15.12 21.79 12.12
N THR A 537 -14.14 22.37 12.81
CA THR A 537 -12.74 21.94 12.70
C THR A 537 -12.08 21.99 14.08
N ALA A 538 -11.45 20.90 14.51
CA ALA A 538 -10.77 20.83 15.81
C ALA A 538 -9.62 21.85 15.94
N ARG A 539 -9.23 22.18 17.18
CA ARG A 539 -8.05 23.02 17.43
C ARG A 539 -6.77 22.18 17.27
N PRO A 540 -5.64 22.77 16.85
CA PRO A 540 -4.36 22.06 16.84
C PRO A 540 -4.07 21.48 18.23
N GLY A 541 -3.56 20.25 18.26
CA GLY A 541 -3.29 19.47 19.47
C GLY A 541 -4.49 18.71 20.06
N SER A 542 -5.71 18.97 19.57
CA SER A 542 -6.94 18.38 20.11
C SER A 542 -7.60 17.37 19.17
N SER A 543 -7.19 17.32 17.89
CA SER A 543 -7.77 16.39 16.92
C SER A 543 -7.31 14.96 17.19
N ARG A 544 -8.24 14.01 17.11
CA ARG A 544 -7.90 12.58 17.16
C ARG A 544 -7.06 12.12 15.97
N HIS A 545 -7.18 12.78 14.81
CA HIS A 545 -6.29 12.51 13.68
C HIS A 545 -4.85 12.94 13.95
N GLU A 546 -4.61 13.98 14.75
CA GLU A 546 -3.24 14.38 15.13
C GLU A 546 -2.55 13.31 15.98
N ARG A 547 -3.33 12.41 16.59
CA ARG A 547 -2.87 11.28 17.41
C ARG A 547 -2.87 9.94 16.67
N GLY A 548 -3.38 9.90 15.44
CA GLY A 548 -3.60 8.66 14.70
C GLY A 548 -4.68 7.76 15.32
N LEU A 549 -5.64 8.34 16.05
CA LEU A 549 -6.70 7.62 16.78
C LEU A 549 -8.11 7.86 16.19
N ALA A 550 -8.20 8.45 15.01
CA ALA A 550 -9.44 8.65 14.26
C ALA A 550 -9.28 8.15 12.84
N ILE A 551 -10.41 7.98 12.16
CA ILE A 551 -10.51 7.63 10.75
C ILE A 551 -11.70 8.38 10.18
N ASP A 552 -11.45 9.14 9.12
CA ASP A 552 -12.49 9.64 8.25
C ASP A 552 -12.76 8.54 7.23
N VAL A 553 -13.70 7.66 7.60
CA VAL A 553 -14.04 6.43 6.88
C VAL A 553 -14.76 6.78 5.59
N THR A 554 -14.29 6.12 4.54
CA THR A 554 -14.90 6.16 3.22
C THR A 554 -15.41 4.77 2.85
N SER A 555 -16.46 4.70 2.03
CA SER A 555 -16.92 3.44 1.44
C SER A 555 -17.15 3.57 -0.05
N GLY A 556 -16.54 2.66 -0.79
CA GLY A 556 -16.24 2.88 -2.21
C GLY A 556 -15.42 4.16 -2.43
N GLY A 557 -14.82 4.75 -1.39
CA GLY A 557 -14.11 6.03 -1.45
C GLY A 557 -14.99 7.30 -1.58
N ARG A 558 -16.29 7.18 -1.29
CA ARG A 558 -17.07 8.33 -0.76
C ARG A 558 -16.97 8.38 0.74
N THR A 559 -16.90 9.58 1.30
CA THR A 559 -17.22 9.84 2.71
C THR A 559 -18.51 9.11 3.08
N VAL A 560 -18.46 8.29 4.13
CA VAL A 560 -19.62 7.51 4.57
C VAL A 560 -20.74 8.46 5.00
N GLY A 561 -21.94 8.27 4.43
CA GLY A 561 -23.13 9.04 4.78
C GLY A 561 -24.10 8.24 5.66
N ALA A 562 -24.89 8.92 6.49
CA ALA A 562 -25.80 8.30 7.47
C ALA A 562 -26.82 7.30 6.88
N GLY A 563 -27.13 7.41 5.59
CA GLY A 563 -28.05 6.48 4.88
C GLY A 563 -27.36 5.33 4.15
N SER A 564 -26.03 5.22 4.23
CA SER A 564 -25.27 4.23 3.45
C SER A 564 -25.25 2.86 4.12
N ALA A 565 -25.15 1.80 3.30
CA ALA A 565 -24.96 0.44 3.81
C ALA A 565 -23.66 0.32 4.63
N ALA A 566 -22.63 1.08 4.27
CA ALA A 566 -21.38 1.13 5.02
C ALA A 566 -21.56 1.77 6.40
N TYR A 567 -22.33 2.86 6.50
CA TYR A 567 -22.65 3.45 7.81
C TYR A 567 -23.44 2.49 8.69
N ALA A 568 -24.46 1.83 8.13
CA ALA A 568 -25.24 0.84 8.85
C ALA A 568 -24.36 -0.32 9.37
N TRP A 569 -23.44 -0.80 8.53
CA TRP A 569 -22.47 -1.82 8.91
C TRP A 569 -21.54 -1.33 10.03
N LEU A 570 -20.98 -0.12 9.91
CA LEU A 570 -20.09 0.46 10.92
C LEU A 570 -20.81 0.67 12.27
N VAL A 571 -22.05 1.15 12.26
CA VAL A 571 -22.86 1.31 13.48
C VAL A 571 -23.07 -0.01 14.21
N GLU A 572 -23.19 -1.11 13.47
CA GLU A 572 -23.36 -2.44 14.05
C GLU A 572 -22.04 -3.08 14.51
N HIS A 573 -20.91 -2.82 13.83
CA HIS A 573 -19.68 -3.60 13.99
C HIS A 573 -18.47 -2.82 14.53
N ALA A 574 -18.33 -1.52 14.25
CA ALA A 574 -17.10 -0.77 14.52
C ALA A 574 -16.72 -0.74 16.02
N GLY A 575 -17.71 -0.80 16.92
CA GLY A 575 -17.47 -0.87 18.36
C GLY A 575 -16.71 -2.12 18.80
N ALA A 576 -16.83 -3.24 18.06
CA ALA A 576 -16.05 -4.45 18.32
C ALA A 576 -14.55 -4.27 18.02
N TYR A 577 -14.21 -3.25 17.23
CA TYR A 577 -12.85 -2.87 16.86
C TYR A 577 -12.37 -1.61 17.61
N GLY A 578 -13.10 -1.18 18.64
CA GLY A 578 -12.71 -0.04 19.48
C GLY A 578 -12.91 1.33 18.82
N LEU A 579 -13.81 1.42 17.84
CA LEU A 579 -14.16 2.68 17.17
C LEU A 579 -15.61 3.08 17.49
N GLU A 580 -15.79 4.36 17.78
CA GLU A 580 -17.07 5.01 18.05
C GLU A 580 -17.27 6.16 17.06
N ASN A 581 -18.51 6.34 16.61
CA ASN A 581 -18.85 7.40 15.66
C ASN A 581 -18.97 8.75 16.40
N LEU A 582 -18.42 9.81 15.80
CA LEU A 582 -18.71 11.18 16.21
C LEU A 582 -20.15 11.56 15.80
N PRO A 583 -21.03 11.89 16.77
CA PRO A 583 -22.40 12.25 16.44
C PRO A 583 -22.48 13.45 15.49
N GLY A 584 -23.16 13.26 14.35
CA GLY A 584 -23.32 14.29 13.33
C GLY A 584 -22.34 14.19 12.17
N GLU A 585 -21.29 13.37 12.28
CA GLU A 585 -20.33 13.09 11.22
C GLU A 585 -20.30 11.59 10.92
N PRO A 586 -21.18 11.07 10.03
CA PRO A 586 -21.30 9.63 9.76
C PRO A 586 -20.02 8.96 9.25
N TRP A 587 -19.08 9.75 8.74
CA TRP A 587 -17.77 9.32 8.27
C TRP A 587 -16.70 9.30 9.35
N HIS A 588 -16.88 10.00 10.47
CA HIS A 588 -15.82 10.17 11.44
C HIS A 588 -15.94 9.12 12.55
N TRP A 589 -14.90 8.32 12.71
CA TRP A 589 -14.83 7.23 13.70
C TRP A 589 -13.52 7.34 14.47
N SER A 590 -13.60 7.37 15.79
CA SER A 590 -12.41 7.50 16.66
C SER A 590 -12.57 6.63 17.91
N VAL A 591 -11.51 6.47 18.69
CA VAL A 591 -11.54 5.59 19.88
C VAL A 591 -12.46 6.08 21.03
N ASP A 592 -13.16 7.21 20.87
CA ASP A 592 -14.18 7.73 21.82
C ASP A 592 -15.29 8.57 21.15
N GLY A 593 -15.35 8.60 19.81
CA GLY A 593 -16.34 9.40 19.08
C GLY A 593 -16.16 10.92 19.20
N SER A 594 -14.93 11.41 19.39
CA SER A 594 -14.56 12.84 19.31
C SER A 594 -13.62 13.20 18.17
#